data_AF-A0A6M4F9Y3-F1
#
_entry.id   AF-A0A6M4F9Y3-F1
#
_cell.length_a   1.000
_cell.length_b   1.000
_cell.length_c   1.000
_cell.angle_alpha   90.00
_cell.angle_beta   90.00
_cell.angle_gamma   90.00
#
_symmetry.space_group_name_H-M   'P 1'
#
loop_
_entity.id
_entity.type
_entity.pdbx_description
1 polymer ?
#
loop_
_entity_poly.entity_id
_entity_poly.type
_entity_poly.pdbx_seq_one_letter_code
_entity_poly.pdbx_strand_id
1 'polypeptide(L)'
;NQKKETSSRSHGWTAAVKRVMNGGSMRRIQERVLGYKTNVSNSISDIWLLGVCYKICLDDPSQEPVNTSGYAAFSEDFSSRILMTYRKGFVAIGDSKYTSDVNWGCMLRSSQML
;
A
#
# COMPACT_ATOMS: atom_id res chain seq x y z
N ASN A 1 -43.64 -21.42 -6.06
CA ASN A 1 -42.65 -21.29 -4.96
C ASN A 1 -41.27 -20.96 -5.52
N GLN A 2 -40.87 -19.70 -5.41
CA GLN A 2 -39.55 -19.18 -5.82
C GLN A 2 -38.44 -19.72 -4.91
N LYS A 3 -37.27 -20.03 -5.47
CA LYS A 3 -36.00 -19.78 -4.76
C LYS A 3 -34.87 -19.47 -5.74
N LYS A 4 -34.15 -18.41 -5.38
CA LYS A 4 -33.26 -17.54 -6.14
C LYS A 4 -31.84 -18.14 -6.18
N GLU A 5 -31.21 -18.08 -7.34
CA GLU A 5 -29.75 -18.20 -7.48
C GLU A 5 -29.06 -17.03 -6.77
N THR A 6 -27.95 -17.28 -6.07
CA THR A 6 -27.02 -16.21 -5.66
C THR A 6 -25.58 -16.60 -5.96
N SER A 7 -25.07 -15.87 -6.95
CA SER A 7 -23.75 -15.86 -7.56
C SER A 7 -22.59 -15.70 -6.58
N SER A 8 -21.58 -16.58 -6.72
CA SER A 8 -20.24 -16.45 -6.17
C SER A 8 -19.45 -15.39 -6.95
N ARG A 9 -19.22 -14.21 -6.37
CA ARG A 9 -18.51 -13.08 -7.03
C ARG A 9 -17.55 -12.34 -6.10
N SER A 10 -16.66 -13.06 -5.39
CA SER A 10 -15.68 -12.46 -4.46
C SER A 10 -14.20 -12.60 -4.85
N HIS A 11 -13.83 -13.37 -5.87
CA HIS A 11 -12.43 -13.72 -6.16
C HIS A 11 -11.71 -12.80 -7.17
N GLY A 12 -12.44 -12.02 -7.96
CA GLY A 12 -11.84 -11.21 -9.04
C GLY A 12 -11.18 -9.91 -8.58
N TRP A 13 -11.72 -9.29 -7.52
CA TRP A 13 -11.25 -7.99 -7.03
C TRP A 13 -9.89 -8.08 -6.35
N THR A 14 -9.64 -9.15 -5.58
CA THR A 14 -8.35 -9.37 -4.91
C THR A 14 -7.21 -9.62 -5.91
N ALA A 15 -7.49 -10.30 -7.02
CA ALA A 15 -6.53 -10.52 -8.09
C ALA A 15 -6.17 -9.22 -8.83
N ALA A 16 -7.16 -8.35 -9.07
CA ALA A 16 -6.93 -7.05 -9.70
C ALA A 16 -6.10 -6.11 -8.79
N VAL A 17 -6.40 -6.08 -7.48
CA VAL A 17 -5.64 -5.31 -6.50
C VAL A 17 -4.19 -5.80 -6.43
N LYS A 18 -3.95 -7.12 -6.37
CA LYS A 18 -2.60 -7.70 -6.42
C LYS A 18 -1.83 -7.30 -7.68
N ARG A 19 -2.49 -7.24 -8.84
CA ARG A 19 -1.87 -6.83 -10.11
C ARG A 19 -1.45 -5.35 -10.11
N VAL A 20 -2.27 -4.48 -9.51
CA VAL A 20 -1.96 -3.04 -9.38
C VAL A 20 -0.82 -2.81 -8.39
N MET A 21 -0.80 -3.53 -7.27
CA MET A 21 0.26 -3.46 -6.27
C MET A 21 1.62 -3.96 -6.81
N ASN A 22 1.61 -4.99 -7.67
CA ASN A 22 2.81 -5.48 -8.36
C ASN A 22 3.24 -4.63 -9.57
N GLY A 23 2.52 -3.55 -9.89
CA GLY A 23 2.89 -2.60 -10.93
C GLY A 23 4.17 -1.82 -10.57
N GLY A 24 5.03 -1.54 -11.55
CA GLY A 24 6.39 -1.02 -11.32
C GLY A 24 6.51 0.26 -10.48
N SER A 25 5.48 1.12 -10.45
CA SER A 25 5.47 2.33 -9.61
C SER A 25 5.21 2.02 -8.14
N MET A 26 4.31 1.08 -7.82
CA MET A 26 4.05 0.65 -6.44
C MET A 26 5.15 -0.28 -5.94
N ARG A 27 5.73 -1.09 -6.83
CA ARG A 27 6.87 -1.95 -6.51
C ARG A 27 8.08 -1.17 -6.00
N ARG A 28 8.41 -0.01 -6.61
CA ARG A 28 9.51 0.85 -6.13
C ARG A 28 9.23 1.51 -4.78
N ILE A 29 7.97 1.84 -4.50
CA ILE A 29 7.58 2.36 -3.18
C ILE A 29 7.68 1.23 -2.16
N GLN A 30 7.13 0.06 -2.46
CA GLN A 30 7.23 -1.13 -1.63
C GLN A 30 8.69 -1.49 -1.34
N GLU A 31 9.56 -1.49 -2.36
CA GLU A 31 11.00 -1.77 -2.22
C GLU A 31 11.75 -0.70 -1.42
N ARG A 32 11.35 0.57 -1.44
CA ARG A 32 11.99 1.63 -0.65
C ARG A 32 11.43 1.80 0.76
N VAL A 33 10.17 1.45 0.98
CA VAL A 33 9.53 1.47 2.29
C VAL A 33 9.87 0.21 3.09
N LEU A 34 9.97 -0.95 2.43
CA LEU A 34 10.30 -2.24 3.07
C LEU A 34 11.77 -2.65 2.93
N GLY A 35 12.56 -1.97 2.09
CA GLY A 35 13.95 -2.34 1.77
C GLY A 35 14.97 -1.89 2.80
N TYR A 36 14.79 -2.29 4.05
CA TYR A 36 15.87 -2.27 5.04
C TYR A 36 16.50 -3.67 5.11
N LYS A 37 17.37 -3.97 4.13
CA LYS A 37 18.33 -5.07 4.29
C LYS A 37 19.53 -4.54 5.07
N THR A 38 19.45 -4.58 6.39
CA THR A 38 20.65 -4.52 7.22
C THR A 38 20.90 -5.86 7.86
N ASN A 39 22.17 -6.22 7.89
CA ASN A 39 22.75 -7.24 8.75
C ASN A 39 22.45 -6.90 10.23
N VAL A 40 21.27 -7.26 10.74
CA VAL A 40 20.90 -7.11 12.15
C VAL A 40 20.61 -8.50 12.71
N SER A 41 21.51 -8.90 13.60
CA SER A 41 21.41 -10.05 14.50
C SER A 41 19.98 -10.28 15.01
N ASN A 42 19.38 -11.43 14.70
CA ASN A 42 18.22 -12.13 15.30
C ASN A 42 17.20 -11.39 16.19
N SER A 43 16.99 -10.09 16.00
CA SER A 43 16.11 -9.24 16.80
C SER A 43 15.23 -8.44 15.84
N ILE A 44 14.22 -9.13 15.35
CA ILE A 44 12.81 -8.67 15.32
C ILE A 44 12.68 -7.16 15.59
N SER A 45 12.37 -6.40 14.54
CA SER A 45 12.10 -4.97 14.65
C SER A 45 10.60 -4.68 14.68
N ASP A 46 10.22 -3.70 15.50
CA ASP A 46 8.85 -3.19 15.54
C ASP A 46 8.63 -2.16 14.41
N ILE A 47 7.46 -2.17 13.80
CA ILE A 47 7.02 -1.14 12.83
C ILE A 47 5.93 -0.28 13.46
N TRP A 48 6.05 1.04 13.32
CA TRP A 48 5.03 1.99 13.75
C TRP A 48 4.33 2.64 12.56
N LEU A 49 3.00 2.63 12.55
CA LEU A 49 2.17 3.29 11.54
C LEU A 49 1.03 4.03 12.22
N LEU A 50 1.02 5.38 12.09
CA LEU A 50 -0.04 6.26 12.63
C LEU A 50 -0.40 6.00 14.11
N GLY A 51 0.61 5.73 14.95
CA GLY A 51 0.43 5.48 16.38
C GLY A 51 0.17 4.02 16.76
N VAL A 52 0.09 3.10 15.79
CA VAL A 52 -0.04 1.65 16.02
C VAL A 52 1.31 0.97 15.89
N CYS A 53 1.66 0.09 16.82
CA CYS A 53 2.89 -0.71 16.81
C CYS A 53 2.62 -2.16 16.35
N TYR A 54 3.38 -2.62 15.36
CA TYR A 54 3.34 -3.95 14.79
C TYR A 54 4.65 -4.68 15.11
N LYS A 55 4.57 -5.74 15.91
CA LYS A 55 5.72 -6.55 16.31
C LYS A 55 5.98 -7.64 15.27
N ILE A 56 7.15 -7.63 14.64
CA ILE A 56 7.51 -8.62 13.61
C ILE A 56 8.40 -9.70 14.24
N CYS A 57 7.79 -10.60 15.02
CA CYS A 57 8.50 -11.74 15.58
C CYS A 57 8.81 -12.82 14.53
N LEU A 58 10.07 -13.21 14.44
CA LEU A 58 10.51 -14.41 13.74
C LEU A 58 10.61 -15.52 14.77
N ASP A 59 9.63 -16.42 14.78
CA ASP A 59 9.61 -17.56 15.69
C ASP A 59 10.68 -18.61 15.32
N ASP A 60 11.18 -18.55 14.07
CA ASP A 60 12.26 -19.39 13.53
C ASP A 60 13.15 -18.54 12.58
N PRO A 61 14.48 -18.55 12.71
CA PRO A 61 15.40 -17.87 11.78
C PRO A 61 15.31 -18.36 10.32
N SER A 62 14.63 -19.47 10.05
CA SER A 62 14.31 -19.93 8.68
C SER A 62 13.08 -19.24 8.07
N GLN A 63 12.24 -18.58 8.89
CA GLN A 63 11.04 -17.90 8.42
C GLN A 63 11.36 -16.50 7.89
N GLU A 64 10.90 -16.23 6.67
CA GLU A 64 10.93 -14.88 6.12
C GLU A 64 9.95 -13.97 6.89
N PRO A 65 10.32 -12.70 7.19
CA PRO A 65 9.50 -11.77 7.97
C PRO A 65 8.13 -11.46 7.35
N VAL A 66 7.97 -11.70 6.04
CA VAL A 66 6.69 -11.59 5.32
C VAL A 66 5.63 -12.57 5.82
N ASN A 67 6.04 -13.68 6.47
CA ASN A 67 5.16 -14.73 6.95
C ASN A 67 4.68 -14.50 8.39
N THR A 68 5.21 -13.50 9.09
CA THR A 68 4.80 -13.19 10.47
C THR A 68 3.42 -12.52 10.48
N SER A 69 2.59 -12.87 11.46
CA SER A 69 1.26 -12.28 11.67
C SER A 69 1.31 -10.75 11.82
N GLY A 70 2.31 -10.21 12.52
CA GLY A 70 2.53 -8.77 12.67
C GLY A 70 2.81 -8.05 11.35
N TYR A 71 3.58 -8.66 10.44
CA TYR A 71 3.80 -8.11 9.11
C TYR A 71 2.51 -8.13 8.26
N ALA A 72 1.73 -9.21 8.34
CA ALA A 72 0.46 -9.31 7.63
C ALA A 72 -0.51 -8.21 8.09
N ALA A 73 -0.64 -7.99 9.40
CA ALA A 73 -1.46 -6.92 9.97
C ALA A 73 -0.97 -5.52 9.55
N PHE A 74 0.35 -5.29 9.59
CA PHE A 74 0.94 -4.05 9.08
C PHE A 74 0.62 -3.83 7.60
N SER A 75 0.77 -4.87 6.77
CA SER A 75 0.56 -4.80 5.32
C SER A 75 -0.89 -4.48 4.97
N GLU A 76 -1.85 -5.07 5.70
CA GLU A 76 -3.27 -4.76 5.57
C GLU A 76 -3.56 -3.30 5.96
N ASP A 77 -3.07 -2.85 7.11
CA ASP A 77 -3.28 -1.48 7.59
C ASP A 77 -2.63 -0.44 6.67
N PHE A 78 -1.40 -0.69 6.21
CA PHE A 78 -0.70 0.15 5.25
C PHE A 78 -1.44 0.23 3.91
N SER A 79 -1.91 -0.89 3.39
CA SER A 79 -2.62 -0.95 2.11
C SER A 79 -4.02 -0.35 2.16
N SER A 80 -4.61 -0.23 3.36
CA SER A 80 -5.90 0.44 3.55
C SER A 80 -5.82 1.96 3.41
N ARG A 81 -4.61 2.55 3.44
CA ARG A 81 -4.41 4.00 3.39
C ARG A 81 -4.58 4.55 1.97
N ILE A 82 -5.10 5.76 1.90
CA ILE A 82 -5.27 6.48 0.64
C ILE A 82 -3.92 7.03 0.18
N LEU A 83 -3.43 6.53 -0.96
CA LEU A 83 -2.23 7.06 -1.61
C LEU A 83 -2.63 8.01 -2.75
N MET A 84 -2.23 9.28 -2.64
CA MET A 84 -2.44 10.29 -3.67
C MET A 84 -1.13 10.60 -4.40
N THR A 85 -1.16 10.49 -5.73
CA THR A 85 0.00 10.75 -6.60
C THR A 85 -0.35 11.79 -7.65
N TYR A 86 0.66 12.26 -8.38
CA TYR A 86 0.45 13.16 -9.51
C TYR A 86 -0.53 12.58 -10.53
N ARG A 87 -1.34 13.46 -11.12
CA ARG A 87 -2.29 13.18 -12.19
C ARG A 87 -2.02 14.09 -13.38
N LYS A 88 -2.44 13.61 -14.55
CA LYS A 88 -2.41 14.32 -15.82
C LYS A 88 -3.73 14.11 -16.54
N GLY A 89 -4.11 15.06 -17.40
CA GLY A 89 -5.33 14.98 -18.20
C GLY A 89 -6.61 15.28 -17.40
N PHE A 90 -6.49 15.91 -16.23
CA PHE A 90 -7.68 16.46 -15.56
C PHE A 90 -8.13 17.75 -16.25
N VAL A 91 -9.40 18.11 -16.06
CA VAL A 91 -10.00 19.36 -16.58
C VAL A 91 -9.17 20.55 -16.10
N ALA A 92 -8.90 21.51 -16.99
CA ALA A 92 -8.13 22.69 -16.65
C ALA A 92 -8.68 23.38 -15.39
N ILE A 93 -7.78 23.73 -14.47
CA ILE A 93 -8.16 24.33 -13.19
C ILE A 93 -8.55 25.80 -13.44
N GLY A 94 -9.84 26.13 -13.33
CA GLY A 94 -10.36 27.46 -13.63
C GLY A 94 -9.99 27.91 -15.05
N ASP A 95 -9.58 29.17 -15.21
CA ASP A 95 -9.14 29.73 -16.49
C ASP A 95 -7.65 29.46 -16.80
N SER A 96 -6.99 28.57 -16.06
CA SER A 96 -5.58 28.24 -16.26
C SER A 96 -5.36 27.22 -17.39
N LYS A 97 -4.09 26.95 -17.70
CA LYS A 97 -3.68 25.87 -18.62
C LYS A 97 -3.26 24.60 -17.88
N TYR A 98 -3.39 24.54 -16.56
CA TYR A 98 -2.92 23.41 -15.76
C TYR A 98 -3.89 22.23 -15.87
N THR A 99 -3.43 21.17 -16.51
CA THR A 99 -4.13 19.87 -16.64
C THR A 99 -3.31 18.71 -16.03
N SER A 100 -2.23 19.05 -15.34
CA SER A 100 -1.31 18.13 -14.67
C SER A 100 -0.73 18.80 -13.43
N ASP A 101 -0.62 18.05 -12.34
CA ASP A 101 0.03 18.50 -11.11
C ASP A 101 1.48 18.00 -10.95
N VAL A 102 2.04 17.37 -12.00
CA VAL A 102 3.46 17.00 -12.03
C VAL A 102 4.36 18.21 -11.82
N ASN A 103 5.37 18.05 -10.96
CA ASN A 103 6.40 19.03 -10.55
C ASN A 103 5.94 20.12 -9.56
N TRP A 104 4.64 20.29 -9.30
CA TRP A 104 4.17 21.34 -8.37
C TRP A 104 3.15 20.84 -7.34
N GLY A 105 2.51 19.69 -7.58
CA GLY A 105 1.43 19.17 -6.74
C GLY A 105 1.88 18.41 -5.50
N CYS A 106 3.18 18.24 -5.22
CA CYS A 106 3.64 17.30 -4.19
C CYS A 106 3.08 17.62 -2.80
N MET A 107 3.12 18.88 -2.39
CA MET A 107 2.59 19.32 -1.10
C MET A 107 1.06 19.15 -1.02
N LEU A 108 0.35 19.39 -2.12
CA LEU A 108 -1.10 19.17 -2.20
C LEU A 108 -1.47 17.69 -2.09
N ARG A 109 -0.72 16.81 -2.77
CA ARG A 109 -0.92 15.36 -2.68
C ARG A 109 -0.62 14.83 -1.30
N SER A 110 0.45 15.29 -0.65
CA SER A 110 0.73 14.96 0.74
C SER A 110 -0.37 15.44 1.68
N SER A 111 -0.93 16.63 1.46
CA SER A 111 -2.04 17.16 2.27
C SER A 111 -3.33 16.36 2.10
N GLN A 112 -3.55 15.73 0.94
CA GLN A 112 -4.68 14.82 0.72
C GLN A 112 -4.50 13.44 1.38
N MET A 113 -3.26 13.09 1.77
CA MET A 113 -2.93 11.81 2.41
C MET A 113 -2.88 11.88 3.94
N LEU A 114 -2.75 13.08 4.50
CA LEU A 114 -2.83 13.35 5.94
C LEU A 114 -4.29 13.39 6.39
#